data_AF-A0A975CYE7-F1
#
_entry.id   AF-A0A975CYE7-F1
#
_cell.length_a   1.000
_cell.length_b   1.000
_cell.length_c   1.000
_cell.angle_alpha   90.00
_cell.angle_beta   90.00
_cell.angle_gamma   90.00
#
_symmetry.space_group_name_H-M   'P 1'
#
loop_
_entity.id
_entity.type
_entity.pdbx_description
1 polymer ?
#
loop_
_entity_poly.entity_id
_entity_poly.type
_entity_poly.pdbx_seq_one_letter_code
_entity_poly.pdbx_strand_id
1 'polypeptide(L)'
;MAREIKDHELASPVDLPGEPVERGDPLAWTAVTIIVAALVLLFANAGTLSAWVDEKPVTQAQQQASGLAAGWKDMMAATGLTAPREALHARWKQFQAARFGDEAPGGTQ
;
A
#
# COMPACT_ATOMS: atom_id res chain seq x y z
N MET A 1 -34.54 45.05 8.61
CA MET A 1 -34.69 43.84 7.78
C MET A 1 -33.39 43.05 7.86
N ALA A 2 -33.40 41.93 8.57
CA ALA A 2 -32.31 40.96 8.56
C ALA A 2 -32.87 39.66 7.96
N ARG A 3 -32.15 39.14 6.97
CA ARG A 3 -32.54 37.96 6.18
C ARG A 3 -32.25 36.71 7.01
N GLU A 4 -33.32 36.03 7.42
CA GLU A 4 -33.26 34.72 8.04
C GLU A 4 -32.62 33.73 7.04
N ILE A 5 -31.48 33.16 7.43
CA ILE A 5 -30.85 32.05 6.71
C ILE A 5 -31.71 30.83 7.03
N LYS A 6 -32.41 30.30 6.01
CA LYS A 6 -33.08 29.00 6.11
C LYS A 6 -32.01 27.93 6.11
N ASP A 7 -31.68 27.44 7.28
CA ASP A 7 -30.97 26.17 7.43
C ASP A 7 -31.81 25.08 6.74
N HIS A 8 -31.21 24.43 5.76
CA HIS A 8 -31.80 23.27 5.12
C HIS A 8 -31.75 22.10 6.10
N GLU A 9 -32.79 21.99 6.92
CA GLU A 9 -33.09 20.76 7.65
C GLU A 9 -33.26 19.62 6.64
N LEU A 10 -32.29 18.70 6.63
CA LEU A 10 -32.43 17.43 5.94
C LEU A 10 -33.46 16.61 6.72
N ALA A 11 -34.72 16.73 6.32
CA ALA A 11 -35.82 15.91 6.79
C ALA A 11 -35.61 14.45 6.35
N SER A 12 -34.91 13.66 7.17
CA SER A 12 -34.97 12.20 7.13
C SER A 12 -35.39 11.70 8.52
N PRO A 13 -36.65 11.28 8.70
CA PRO A 13 -37.24 10.98 10.01
C PRO A 13 -36.94 9.53 10.39
N VAL A 14 -35.66 9.17 10.48
CA VAL A 14 -35.26 7.89 11.06
C VAL A 14 -34.55 8.19 12.37
N ASP A 15 -35.34 8.21 13.45
CA ASP A 15 -34.84 8.13 14.83
C ASP A 15 -34.21 6.75 15.00
N LEU A 16 -32.93 6.63 14.64
CA LEU A 16 -32.13 5.50 15.07
C LEU A 16 -31.91 5.64 16.58
N PRO A 17 -32.08 4.57 17.38
CA PRO A 17 -31.62 4.61 18.76
C PRO A 17 -30.15 5.03 18.72
N GLY A 18 -29.82 6.07 19.47
CA GLY A 18 -28.44 6.49 19.66
C GLY A 18 -27.70 5.41 20.41
N GLU A 19 -27.32 4.34 19.72
CA GLU A 19 -26.26 3.44 20.16
C GLU A 19 -25.11 4.37 20.58
N PRO A 20 -24.62 4.28 21.82
CA PRO A 20 -23.49 5.08 22.25
C PRO A 20 -22.38 4.83 21.23
N VAL A 21 -21.99 5.85 20.47
CA VAL A 21 -20.78 5.76 19.64
C VAL A 21 -19.68 5.30 20.59
N GLU A 22 -19.10 4.14 20.30
CA GLU A 22 -18.13 3.48 21.18
C GLU A 22 -17.13 4.52 21.71
N ARG A 23 -16.96 4.51 23.03
CA ARG A 23 -16.26 5.53 23.81
C ARG A 23 -14.72 5.38 23.66
N GLY A 24 -14.24 5.22 22.45
CA GLY A 24 -12.82 5.17 22.09
C GLY A 24 -12.31 6.53 21.67
N ASP A 25 -11.01 6.79 21.88
CA ASP A 25 -10.35 7.98 21.31
C ASP A 25 -10.18 7.77 19.79
N PRO A 26 -10.90 8.54 18.94
CA PRO A 26 -10.86 8.37 17.49
C PRO A 26 -9.48 8.68 16.90
N LEU A 27 -8.69 9.56 17.55
CA LEU A 27 -7.33 9.85 17.10
C LEU A 27 -6.41 8.67 17.39
N ALA A 28 -6.53 8.05 18.56
CA ALA A 28 -5.77 6.86 18.91
C ALA A 28 -6.08 5.70 17.95
N TRP A 29 -7.37 5.45 17.67
CA TRP A 29 -7.77 4.41 16.72
C TRP A 29 -7.21 4.67 15.31
N THR A 30 -7.31 5.91 14.84
CA THR A 30 -6.81 6.31 13.52
C THR A 30 -5.29 6.16 13.45
N ALA A 31 -4.56 6.61 14.47
CA ALA A 31 -3.11 6.50 14.52
C ALA A 31 -2.66 5.04 14.51
N VAL A 32 -3.28 4.18 15.33
CA VAL A 32 -2.98 2.74 15.36
C VAL A 32 -3.24 2.11 13.99
N THR A 33 -4.36 2.44 13.36
CA THR A 33 -4.71 1.92 12.03
C THR A 33 -3.66 2.32 10.99
N ILE A 34 -3.23 3.59 10.96
CA ILE A 34 -2.19 4.08 10.05
C ILE A 34 -0.86 3.38 10.31
N ILE A 35 -0.46 3.22 11.57
CA ILE A 35 0.79 2.55 11.93
C ILE A 35 0.77 1.10 11.48
N VAL A 36 -0.31 0.37 11.76
CA VAL A 36 -0.46 -1.03 11.34
C VAL A 36 -0.40 -1.13 9.82
N ALA A 37 -1.14 -0.29 9.09
CA ALA A 37 -1.11 -0.26 7.63
C ALA A 37 0.29 0.05 7.07
N ALA A 38 0.99 1.02 7.66
CA ALA A 38 2.34 1.39 7.27
C ALA A 38 3.34 0.24 7.51
N LEU A 39 3.23 -0.47 8.64
CA LEU A 39 4.05 -1.64 8.93
C LEU A 39 3.79 -2.78 7.95
N VAL A 40 2.51 -3.10 7.69
CA VAL A 40 2.13 -4.10 6.68
C VAL A 40 2.73 -3.74 5.33
N LEU A 41 2.61 -2.48 4.91
CA LEU A 41 3.20 -2.01 3.66
C LEU A 41 4.73 -2.13 3.68
N LEU A 42 5.40 -1.70 4.76
CA LEU A 42 6.85 -1.73 4.89
C LEU A 42 7.41 -3.16 4.76
N PHE A 43 6.76 -4.14 5.39
CA PHE A 43 7.21 -5.53 5.41
C PHE A 43 6.82 -6.30 4.15
N ALA A 44 5.55 -6.21 3.71
CA ALA A 44 5.06 -6.98 2.56
C ALA A 44 5.46 -6.37 1.21
N ASN A 45 5.85 -5.09 1.18
CA ASN A 45 6.14 -4.36 -0.06
C ASN A 45 7.63 -4.04 -0.28
N ALA A 46 8.54 -4.67 0.48
CA ALA A 46 9.98 -4.38 0.43
C ALA A 46 10.57 -4.49 -0.98
N GLY A 47 10.14 -5.49 -1.76
CA GLY A 47 10.58 -5.66 -3.15
C GLY A 47 10.17 -4.52 -4.08
N THR A 48 8.95 -3.99 -3.95
CA THR A 48 8.49 -2.83 -4.74
C THR A 48 9.24 -1.57 -4.34
N LEU A 49 9.50 -1.39 -3.03
CA LEU A 49 10.26 -0.24 -2.55
C LEU A 49 11.67 -0.22 -3.16
N SER A 50 12.37 -1.35 -3.16
CA SER A 50 13.69 -1.48 -3.80
C SER A 50 13.63 -1.10 -5.27
N ALA A 51 12.69 -1.69 -6.04
CA ALA A 51 12.54 -1.38 -7.46
C ALA A 51 12.26 0.12 -7.72
N TRP A 52 11.40 0.73 -6.92
CA TRP A 52 11.08 2.16 -7.02
C TRP A 52 12.28 3.07 -6.69
N VAL A 53 13.14 2.68 -5.74
CA VAL A 53 14.38 3.41 -5.44
C VAL A 53 15.37 3.30 -6.61
N ASP A 54 15.43 2.13 -7.25
CA ASP A 54 16.31 1.87 -8.39
C ASP A 54 15.88 2.61 -9.67
N GLU A 55 14.60 2.97 -9.79
CA GLU A 55 14.07 3.80 -10.88
C GLU A 55 14.46 5.29 -10.78
N LYS A 56 14.98 5.75 -9.63
CA LYS A 56 15.34 7.16 -9.44
C LYS A 56 16.64 7.52 -10.17
N PRO A 57 16.82 8.80 -10.57
CA PRO A 57 18.08 9.26 -11.14
C PRO A 57 19.26 8.91 -10.24
N VAL A 58 20.33 8.42 -10.85
CA VAL A 58 21.53 7.99 -10.13
C VAL A 58 22.19 9.20 -9.47
N THR A 59 22.20 9.18 -8.14
CA THR A 59 22.84 10.17 -7.28
C THR A 59 23.50 9.44 -6.11
N GLN A 60 24.41 10.09 -5.39
CA GLN A 60 25.03 9.48 -4.21
C GLN A 60 24.00 9.09 -3.14
N ALA A 61 22.99 9.93 -2.92
CA ALA A 61 21.89 9.64 -2.01
C ALA A 61 21.03 8.45 -2.48
N GLN A 62 20.78 8.36 -3.79
CA GLN A 62 20.05 7.23 -4.37
C GLN A 62 20.82 5.92 -4.21
N GLN A 63 22.15 5.90 -4.43
CA GLN A 63 22.95 4.69 -4.24
C GLN A 63 22.91 4.19 -2.79
N GLN A 64 22.98 5.11 -1.82
CA GLN A 64 22.82 4.75 -0.41
C GLN A 64 21.42 4.21 -0.12
N ALA A 65 20.38 4.87 -0.63
CA ALA A 65 19.00 4.41 -0.49
C ALA A 65 18.77 3.04 -1.13
N SER A 66 19.36 2.79 -2.30
CA SER A 66 19.27 1.52 -3.01
C SER A 66 19.93 0.40 -2.21
N GLY A 67 21.12 0.64 -1.63
CA GLY A 67 21.77 -0.32 -0.74
C GLY A 67 20.93 -0.66 0.51
N LEU A 68 20.30 0.35 1.13
CA LEU A 68 19.40 0.14 2.26
C LEU A 68 18.13 -0.64 1.85
N ALA A 69 17.53 -0.30 0.71
CA ALA A 69 16.32 -0.94 0.22
C ALA A 69 16.59 -2.40 -0.21
N ALA A 70 17.75 -2.67 -0.81
CA ALA A 70 18.20 -4.02 -1.14
C ALA A 70 18.40 -4.86 0.13
N GLY A 71 19.15 -4.35 1.12
CA GLY A 71 19.34 -5.05 2.39
C GLY A 71 18.02 -5.30 3.14
N TRP A 72 17.10 -4.34 3.10
CA TRP A 72 15.76 -4.50 3.67
C TRP A 72 14.96 -5.59 2.97
N LYS A 73 14.95 -5.58 1.63
CA LYS A 73 14.31 -6.60 0.80
C LYS A 73 14.85 -7.99 1.12
N ASP A 74 16.17 -8.14 1.20
CA ASP A 74 16.81 -9.43 1.51
C ASP A 74 16.42 -9.93 2.90
N MET A 75 16.37 -9.03 3.89
CA MET A 75 15.91 -9.38 5.23
C MET A 75 14.44 -9.82 5.25
N MET A 76 13.56 -9.15 4.51
CA MET A 76 12.14 -9.54 4.40
C MET A 76 11.93 -10.83 3.62
N ALA A 77 12.78 -11.11 2.64
CA ALA A 77 12.80 -12.40 1.96
C ALA A 77 13.23 -13.52 2.91
N ALA A 78 14.24 -13.27 3.76
CA ALA A 78 14.70 -14.24 4.76
C ALA A 78 13.64 -14.58 5.83
N THR A 79 12.74 -13.65 6.16
CA THR A 79 11.60 -13.91 7.05
C THR A 79 10.41 -14.57 6.35
N GLY A 80 10.46 -14.73 5.03
CA GLY A 80 9.38 -15.30 4.22
C GLY A 80 8.18 -14.38 4.01
N LEU A 81 8.24 -13.12 4.46
CA LEU A 81 7.13 -12.18 4.36
C LEU A 81 6.81 -11.78 2.90
N THR A 82 7.77 -11.93 1.99
CA THR A 82 7.57 -11.68 0.55
C THR A 82 7.10 -12.91 -0.23
N ALA A 83 7.14 -14.10 0.37
CA ALA A 83 6.88 -15.37 -0.31
C ALA A 83 5.49 -15.47 -0.98
N PRO A 84 4.38 -15.00 -0.38
CA PRO A 84 3.07 -15.08 -1.02
C PRO A 84 3.00 -14.29 -2.34
N ARG A 85 3.60 -13.09 -2.36
CA ARG A 85 3.69 -12.25 -3.56
C ARG A 85 4.53 -12.94 -4.63
N GLU A 86 5.68 -13.48 -4.25
CA GLU A 86 6.59 -14.16 -5.18
C GLU A 86 5.93 -15.38 -5.81
N ALA A 87 5.20 -16.17 -5.02
CA ALA A 87 4.44 -17.32 -5.51
C ALA A 87 3.36 -16.90 -6.53
N LEU A 88 2.61 -15.83 -6.23
CA LEU A 88 1.61 -15.29 -7.15
C LEU A 88 2.26 -14.78 -8.45
N HIS A 89 3.38 -14.04 -8.34
CA HIS A 89 4.11 -13.53 -9.50
C HIS A 89 4.68 -14.66 -10.36
N ALA A 90 5.27 -15.68 -9.75
CA ALA A 90 5.78 -16.86 -10.45
C ALA A 90 4.65 -17.59 -11.19
N ARG A 91 3.49 -17.76 -10.52
CA ARG A 91 2.32 -18.38 -11.14
C ARG A 91 1.80 -17.56 -12.32
N TRP A 92 1.73 -16.24 -12.18
CA TRP A 92 1.39 -15.33 -13.27
C TRP A 92 2.35 -15.46 -14.45
N LYS A 93 3.67 -15.49 -14.20
CA LYS A 93 4.68 -15.64 -15.26
C LYS A 93 4.57 -16.97 -16.00
N GLN A 94 4.24 -18.07 -15.32
CA GLN A 94 3.95 -19.35 -15.97
C GLN A 94 2.75 -19.25 -16.92
N PHE A 95 1.67 -18.59 -16.48
CA PHE A 95 0.52 -18.36 -17.34
C PHE A 95 0.84 -17.45 -18.53
N GLN A 96 1.64 -16.40 -18.30
CA GLN A 96 2.09 -15.49 -19.35
C GLN A 96 2.89 -16.25 -20.43
N ALA A 97 3.88 -17.06 -20.02
CA ALA A 97 4.69 -17.88 -20.92
C ALA A 97 3.84 -18.92 -21.67
N ALA A 98 2.86 -19.55 -21.00
CA ALA A 98 1.95 -20.49 -21.65
C ALA A 98 1.05 -19.83 -22.70
N ARG A 99 0.70 -18.54 -22.51
CA ARG A 99 -0.22 -17.79 -23.39
C ARG A 99 0.47 -17.13 -24.57
N PHE A 100 1.70 -16.64 -24.38
CA PHE A 100 2.44 -15.80 -25.33
C PHE A 100 3.79 -16.40 -25.75
N GLY A 101 4.18 -17.58 -25.26
CA GLY A 101 5.51 -18.13 -25.51
C GLY A 101 6.61 -17.22 -24.91
N ASP A 102 7.76 -17.17 -25.59
CA ASP A 102 8.90 -16.31 -25.24
C ASP A 102 8.81 -14.88 -25.82
N GLU A 103 7.64 -14.46 -26.33
CA GLU A 103 7.39 -13.07 -26.71
C GLU A 103 7.28 -12.20 -25.45
N ALA A 104 8.43 -11.91 -24.85
CA ALA A 104 8.55 -10.91 -23.82
C ALA A 104 8.35 -9.51 -24.44
N PRO A 105 7.49 -8.66 -23.86
CA PRO A 105 7.50 -7.24 -24.18
C PRO A 105 8.79 -6.66 -23.57
N GLY A 106 9.84 -6.60 -24.38
CA GLY A 106 11.18 -6.18 -23.96
C GLY A 106 12.32 -6.58 -24.91
N GLY A 107 12.03 -7.03 -26.12
CA GLY A 107 13.05 -7.23 -27.15
C GLY A 107 13.62 -5.89 -27.64
N THR A 108 14.64 -5.38 -26.96
CA THR A 108 15.66 -4.57 -27.62
C THR A 108 16.60 -5.52 -28.33
N GLN A 109 16.52 -5.55 -29.66
CA GLN A 109 17.68 -5.88 -30.49
C GLN A 109 18.71 -4.76 -30.38
#